data_AF-A0A2J7ZFX8-F1
#
_entry.id   AF-A0A2J7ZFX8-F1
#
_cell.length_a   1.000
_cell.length_b   1.000
_cell.length_c   1.000
_cell.angle_alpha   90.00
_cell.angle_beta   90.00
_cell.angle_gamma   90.00
#
_symmetry.space_group_name_H-M   'P 1'
#
loop_
_entity.id
_entity.type
_entity.pdbx_description
1 polymer ?
#
loop_
_entity_poly.entity_id
_entity_poly.type
_entity_poly.pdbx_seq_one_letter_code
_entity_poly.pdbx_strand_id
1 'polypeptide(L)'
;MFVDVAEGREELAQGGSKSNAAEARVVVGLVRSLLAAGVPTGDIGVVTPYTAQMHLLSRLLAPVLPAVGPPLEVSSVDGYQGREKEIMIFSTVRANTSGSIGFLEDWRRLNVAITRPRRALLL
;
A
#
# COMPACT_ATOMS: atom_id res chain seq x y z
N MET A 1 -7.51 9.21 -5.63
CA MET A 1 -7.18 10.31 -4.68
C MET A 1 -5.71 10.21 -4.36
N PHE A 2 -5.01 11.33 -4.25
CA PHE A 2 -3.62 11.39 -3.78
C PHE A 2 -3.61 11.94 -2.35
N VAL A 3 -2.86 11.31 -1.45
CA VAL A 3 -2.69 11.69 -0.05
C VAL A 3 -1.23 11.99 0.20
N ASP A 4 -0.91 13.28 0.32
CA ASP A 4 0.45 13.71 0.66
C ASP A 4 0.76 13.39 2.13
N VAL A 5 1.91 12.75 2.36
CA VAL A 5 2.41 12.40 3.69
C VAL A 5 3.66 13.23 3.97
N ALA A 6 3.46 14.50 4.31
CA ALA A 6 4.53 15.49 4.45
C ALA A 6 5.63 15.11 5.47
N GLU A 7 5.30 14.33 6.50
CA GLU A 7 6.25 13.83 7.51
C GLU A 7 6.86 12.46 7.14
N GLY A 8 6.63 11.99 5.91
CA GLY A 8 7.15 10.74 5.39
C GLY A 8 8.68 10.72 5.34
N ARG A 9 9.29 9.64 5.83
CA ARG A 9 10.71 9.39 5.68
C ARG A 9 10.95 7.93 5.36
N GLU A 10 11.79 7.68 4.36
CA GLU A 10 12.20 6.32 4.06
C GLU A 10 13.22 5.83 5.08
N GLU A 11 13.03 4.59 5.51
CA GLU A 11 13.90 3.85 6.42
C GLU A 11 14.45 2.62 5.69
N LEU A 12 15.73 2.35 5.88
CA LEU A 12 16.38 1.17 5.33
C LEU A 12 16.19 -0.01 6.29
N ALA A 13 15.49 -1.05 5.82
CA ALA A 13 15.35 -2.30 6.56
C ALA A 13 16.51 -3.26 6.27
N GLN A 14 16.63 -4.30 7.09
CA GLN A 14 17.58 -5.38 6.83
C GLN A 14 17.30 -6.03 5.46
N GLY A 15 18.37 -6.32 4.70
CA GLY A 15 18.28 -6.84 3.33
C GLY A 15 18.12 -5.77 2.24
N GLY A 16 18.23 -4.48 2.57
CA GLY A 16 18.28 -3.40 1.57
C GLY A 16 16.91 -2.90 1.08
N SER A 17 15.81 -3.46 1.62
CA SER A 17 14.44 -3.01 1.36
C SER A 17 14.14 -1.71 2.13
N LYS A 18 13.06 -1.01 1.75
CA LYS A 18 12.67 0.27 2.36
C LYS A 18 11.27 0.22 2.95
N SER A 19 11.04 1.01 3.98
CA SER A 19 9.72 1.25 4.57
C SER A 19 9.54 2.71 4.94
N ASN A 20 8.30 3.13 5.11
CA ASN A 20 7.92 4.46 5.57
C ASN A 20 6.78 4.30 6.58
N ALA A 21 7.12 4.47 7.86
CA ALA A 21 6.17 4.28 8.96
C ALA A 21 5.08 5.36 9.02
N ALA A 22 5.33 6.57 8.51
CA ALA A 22 4.32 7.62 8.42
C ALA A 22 3.28 7.25 7.36
N GLU A 23 3.71 6.85 6.16
CA GLU A 23 2.80 6.34 5.12
C GLU A 23 2.00 5.13 5.61
N ALA A 24 2.64 4.18 6.28
CA ALA A 24 1.96 2.99 6.77
C ALA A 24 0.83 3.32 7.76
N ARG A 25 1.02 4.34 8.62
CA ARG A 25 -0.03 4.84 9.53
C ARG A 25 -1.19 5.47 8.77
N VAL A 26 -0.91 6.25 7.72
CA VAL A 26 -1.94 6.83 6.85
C VAL A 26 -2.74 5.74 6.15
N VAL A 27 -2.08 4.72 5.59
CA VAL A 27 -2.74 3.56 4.96
C VAL A 27 -3.67 2.86 5.95
N VAL A 28 -3.24 2.63 7.20
CA VAL A 28 -4.10 2.04 8.24
C VAL A 28 -5.33 2.92 8.50
N GLY A 29 -5.17 4.25 8.58
CA GLY A 29 -6.27 5.19 8.74
C GLY A 29 -7.26 5.16 7.58
N LEU A 30 -6.77 5.07 6.34
CA LEU A 30 -7.60 4.93 5.14
C LEU A 30 -8.39 3.62 5.16
N VAL A 31 -7.74 2.49 5.47
CA VAL A 31 -8.42 1.19 5.59
C VAL A 31 -9.51 1.26 6.66
N ARG A 32 -9.23 1.82 7.85
CA ARG A 32 -10.24 2.02 8.90
C ARG A 32 -11.44 2.82 8.41
N SER A 33 -11.20 3.89 7.66
CA SER A 33 -12.25 4.75 7.13
C SER A 33 -13.12 4.03 6.10
N LEU A 34 -12.51 3.23 5.23
CA LEU A 34 -13.24 2.41 4.26
C LEU A 34 -14.11 1.34 4.95
N LEU A 35 -13.56 0.65 5.96
CA LEU A 35 -14.31 -0.35 6.73
C LEU A 35 -15.46 0.30 7.49
N ALA A 36 -15.24 1.46 8.11
CA ALA A 36 -16.29 2.22 8.80
C ALA A 36 -17.40 2.71 7.85
N ALA A 37 -17.06 2.97 6.58
CA ALA A 37 -18.01 3.30 5.52
C ALA A 37 -18.75 2.06 4.95
N GLY A 38 -18.49 0.86 5.47
CA GLY A 38 -19.16 -0.37 5.07
C GLY A 38 -18.54 -1.07 3.85
N VAL A 39 -17.33 -0.70 3.43
CA VAL A 39 -16.63 -1.40 2.35
C VAL A 39 -16.20 -2.79 2.84
N PRO A 40 -16.54 -3.89 2.13
CA PRO A 40 -16.07 -5.23 2.48
C PRO A 40 -14.54 -5.31 2.45
N THR A 41 -13.94 -5.99 3.43
CA THR A 41 -12.48 -6.21 3.48
C THR A 41 -11.92 -6.84 2.21
N GLY A 42 -12.66 -7.79 1.64
CA GLY A 42 -12.29 -8.49 0.41
C GLY A 42 -12.25 -7.60 -0.84
N ASP A 43 -12.87 -6.42 -0.79
CA ASP A 43 -12.90 -5.45 -1.89
C ASP A 43 -11.73 -4.45 -1.83
N ILE A 44 -10.91 -4.52 -0.79
CA ILE A 44 -9.76 -3.64 -0.57
C ILE A 44 -8.46 -4.41 -0.82
N GLY A 45 -7.55 -3.80 -1.58
CA GLY A 45 -6.17 -4.25 -1.74
C GLY A 45 -5.19 -3.16 -1.37
N VAL A 46 -4.04 -3.56 -0.81
CA VAL A 46 -2.91 -2.68 -0.51
C VAL A 46 -1.68 -3.22 -1.21
N VAL A 47 -1.08 -2.39 -2.07
CA VAL A 47 0.16 -2.72 -2.78
C VAL A 47 1.27 -1.75 -2.44
N THR A 48 2.49 -2.24 -2.44
CA THR A 48 3.68 -1.40 -2.24
C THR A 48 4.89 -1.96 -3.00
N PRO A 49 5.83 -1.13 -3.47
CA PRO A 49 7.03 -1.59 -4.15
C PRO A 49 8.00 -2.41 -3.29
N TYR A 50 7.97 -2.21 -1.97
CA TYR A 50 9.02 -2.68 -1.08
C TYR A 50 8.50 -3.72 -0.08
N THR A 51 9.16 -4.88 -0.04
CA THR A 51 8.81 -5.98 0.86
C THR A 51 8.83 -5.59 2.34
N ALA A 52 9.74 -4.71 2.77
CA ALA A 52 9.75 -4.20 4.14
C ALA A 52 8.48 -3.39 4.47
N GLN A 53 8.02 -2.55 3.54
CA GLN A 53 6.74 -1.85 3.69
C GLN A 53 5.56 -2.81 3.70
N MET A 54 5.57 -3.83 2.83
CA MET A 54 4.51 -4.85 2.79
C MET A 54 4.38 -5.55 4.15
N HIS A 55 5.49 -6.00 4.75
CA HIS A 55 5.47 -6.64 6.06
C HIS A 55 5.03 -5.68 7.17
N LEU A 56 5.48 -4.42 7.13
CA LEU A 56 5.05 -3.40 8.08
C LEU A 56 3.54 -3.19 8.02
N LEU A 57 2.99 -3.03 6.82
CA LEU A 57 1.55 -2.86 6.57
C LEU A 57 0.77 -4.08 7.05
N SER A 58 1.17 -5.30 6.69
CA SER A 58 0.51 -6.52 7.14
C SER A 58 0.44 -6.61 8.67
N ARG A 59 1.53 -6.26 9.36
CA ARG A 59 1.58 -6.25 10.83
C ARG A 59 0.64 -5.20 11.43
N LEU A 60 0.63 -3.99 10.87
CA LEU A 60 -0.19 -2.88 11.41
C LEU A 60 -1.68 -3.02 11.09
N LEU A 61 -2.03 -3.69 9.99
CA LEU A 61 -3.41 -3.92 9.57
C LEU A 61 -4.03 -5.12 10.28
N ALA A 62 -3.26 -6.15 10.65
CA ALA A 62 -3.76 -7.33 11.35
C ALA A 62 -4.72 -7.05 12.54
N PRO A 63 -4.42 -6.12 13.48
CA PRO A 63 -5.33 -5.82 14.60
C PRO A 63 -6.57 -4.98 14.21
N VAL A 64 -6.64 -4.48 12.98
CA VAL A 64 -7.73 -3.64 12.48
C VAL A 64 -8.73 -4.44 11.65
N LEU A 65 -8.28 -5.55 11.07
CA LEU A 65 -9.10 -6.38 10.21
C LEU A 65 -10.05 -7.27 11.05
N PRO A 66 -11.29 -7.47 10.59
CA PRO A 66 -12.21 -8.42 11.21
C PRO A 66 -11.63 -9.84 11.17
N ALA A 67 -11.88 -10.60 12.23
CA ALA A 67 -11.41 -11.99 12.35
C ALA A 67 -12.12 -12.96 11.39
N VAL A 68 -13.29 -12.58 10.88
CA VAL A 68 -14.15 -13.40 10.00
C VAL A 68 -14.47 -12.62 8.73
N GLY A 69 -14.33 -13.28 7.59
CA GLY A 69 -14.61 -12.72 6.27
C GLY A 69 -13.44 -12.89 5.29
N PRO A 70 -13.61 -12.50 4.02
CA PRO A 70 -12.52 -12.51 3.06
C PRO A 70 -11.42 -11.53 3.51
N PRO A 71 -10.14 -11.93 3.48
CA PRO A 71 -9.06 -11.09 3.97
C PRO A 71 -8.81 -9.91 3.03
N LEU A 72 -8.41 -8.77 3.63
CA LEU A 72 -7.77 -7.69 2.88
C LEU A 72 -6.41 -8.20 2.37
N GLU A 73 -6.08 -7.90 1.12
CA GLU A 73 -4.82 -8.36 0.52
C GLU A 73 -3.73 -7.29 0.62
N VAL A 74 -2.59 -7.64 1.21
CA VAL A 74 -1.39 -6.79 1.24
C VAL A 74 -0.28 -7.51 0.47
N SER A 75 0.27 -6.88 -0.56
CA SER A 75 1.30 -7.52 -1.40
C SER A 75 2.30 -6.53 -1.97
N SER A 76 3.38 -7.06 -2.54
CA SER A 76 4.26 -6.28 -3.40
C SER A 76 3.64 -6.09 -4.79
N VAL A 77 4.06 -5.06 -5.53
CA VAL A 77 3.59 -4.85 -6.92
C VAL A 77 3.89 -6.07 -7.81
N ASP A 78 5.09 -6.65 -7.69
CA ASP A 78 5.48 -7.82 -8.46
C ASP A 78 4.63 -9.07 -8.08
N GLY A 79 4.22 -9.18 -6.81
CA GLY A 79 3.37 -10.27 -6.31
C GLY A 79 1.87 -10.12 -6.60
N TYR A 80 1.44 -8.97 -7.13
CA TYR A 80 0.02 -8.62 -7.34
C TYR A 80 -0.44 -8.69 -8.79
N GLN A 81 0.36 -9.31 -9.67
CA GLN A 81 0.03 -9.38 -11.10
C GLN A 81 -1.22 -10.23 -11.36
N GLY A 82 -2.14 -9.71 -12.18
CA GLY A 82 -3.36 -10.43 -12.59
C GLY A 82 -4.48 -10.48 -11.53
N ARG A 83 -4.35 -9.74 -10.43
CA ARG A 83 -5.38 -9.61 -9.37
C ARG A 83 -5.98 -8.21 -9.38
N GLU A 84 -7.26 -8.10 -9.06
CA GLU A 84 -8.00 -6.83 -9.04
C GLU A 84 -8.84 -6.72 -7.77
N LYS A 85 -9.10 -5.48 -7.35
CA LYS A 85 -9.98 -5.14 -6.22
C LYS A 85 -10.82 -3.93 -6.57
N GLU A 86 -11.93 -3.73 -5.87
CA GLU A 86 -12.75 -2.54 -6.07
C GLU A 86 -11.98 -1.26 -5.68
N ILE A 87 -11.24 -1.32 -4.57
CA ILE A 87 -10.42 -0.23 -4.06
C ILE A 87 -8.99 -0.71 -3.84
N MET A 88 -8.03 -0.01 -4.46
CA MET A 88 -6.60 -0.25 -4.22
C MET A 88 -5.97 0.94 -3.49
N ILE A 89 -5.11 0.65 -2.52
CA ILE A 89 -4.23 1.62 -1.86
C ILE A 89 -2.79 1.32 -2.27
N PHE A 90 -2.06 2.30 -2.79
CA PHE A 90 -0.67 2.16 -3.19
C PHE A 90 0.25 3.02 -2.34
N SER A 91 1.12 2.40 -1.53
CA SER A 91 2.13 3.13 -0.74
C SER A 91 3.46 3.17 -1.49
N THR A 92 3.92 4.38 -1.82
CA THR A 92 5.10 4.64 -2.66
C THR A 92 6.42 4.53 -1.91
N VAL A 93 6.42 4.74 -0.59
CA VAL A 93 7.54 4.59 0.37
C VAL A 93 8.66 5.62 0.24
N ARG A 94 9.02 6.01 -0.98
CA ARG A 94 10.21 6.83 -1.23
C ARG A 94 10.00 8.26 -0.78
N ALA A 95 10.80 8.67 0.18
CA ALA A 95 10.84 10.03 0.71
C ALA A 95 12.30 10.36 1.08
N ASN A 96 13.04 10.90 0.11
CA ASN A 96 14.47 11.20 0.22
C ASN A 96 14.80 12.54 -0.46
N THR A 97 15.90 13.15 -0.04
CA THR A 97 16.34 14.47 -0.53
C THR A 97 16.96 14.43 -1.92
N SER A 98 17.30 13.25 -2.46
CA SER A 98 17.88 13.11 -3.80
C SER A 98 16.83 13.00 -4.90
N GLY A 99 15.53 12.95 -4.56
CA GLY A 99 14.45 12.81 -5.53
C GLY A 99 14.39 11.45 -6.22
N SER A 100 15.08 10.44 -5.69
CA SER A 100 15.09 9.10 -6.27
C SER A 100 13.76 8.39 -6.01
N ILE A 101 13.12 7.91 -7.08
CA ILE A 101 11.85 7.17 -7.02
C ILE A 101 12.08 5.65 -7.10
N GLY A 102 13.26 5.21 -7.56
CA GLY A 102 13.73 3.83 -7.47
C GLY A 102 12.82 2.84 -8.17
N PHE A 103 12.11 1.99 -7.43
CA PHE A 103 11.27 0.95 -8.05
C PHE A 103 10.22 1.53 -9.01
N LEU A 104 9.77 2.76 -8.73
CA LEU A 104 8.79 3.48 -9.55
C LEU A 104 9.37 4.04 -10.87
N GLU A 105 10.69 3.95 -11.10
CA GLU A 105 11.31 4.33 -12.38
C GLU A 105 10.88 3.38 -13.51
N ASP A 106 10.47 2.14 -13.17
CA ASP A 106 9.90 1.22 -14.13
C ASP A 106 8.39 1.47 -14.32
N TRP A 107 8.06 2.07 -15.46
CA TRP A 107 6.69 2.37 -15.86
C TRP A 107 5.78 1.12 -15.90
N ARG A 108 6.32 -0.08 -16.17
CA ARG A 108 5.52 -1.31 -16.23
C ARG A 108 5.00 -1.67 -14.85
N ARG A 109 5.81 -1.45 -13.83
CA ARG A 109 5.46 -1.67 -12.42
C ARG A 109 4.46 -0.63 -11.93
N LEU A 110 4.63 0.63 -12.31
CA LEU A 110 3.64 1.67 -12.06
C LEU A 110 2.30 1.31 -12.71
N ASN A 111 2.31 0.84 -13.96
CA ASN A 111 1.11 0.43 -14.68
C ASN A 111 0.35 -0.67 -13.96
N VAL A 112 1.04 -1.67 -13.37
CA VAL A 112 0.38 -2.67 -12.54
C VAL A 112 -0.34 -1.97 -11.40
N ALA A 113 0.36 -1.17 -10.59
CA ALA A 113 -0.22 -0.51 -9.42
C ALA A 113 -1.46 0.34 -9.74
N ILE A 114 -1.47 1.08 -10.86
CA ILE A 114 -2.56 2.01 -11.20
C ILE A 114 -3.73 1.38 -11.95
N THR A 115 -3.56 0.20 -12.56
CA THR A 115 -4.62 -0.45 -13.38
C THR A 115 -5.37 -1.58 -12.69
N ARG A 116 -4.96 -1.96 -11.46
CA ARG A 116 -5.68 -2.98 -10.67
C ARG A 116 -6.99 -2.54 -10.01
N PRO A 117 -7.21 -1.26 -9.63
CA PRO A 117 -8.47 -0.87 -9.01
C PRO A 117 -9.61 -0.78 -10.02
N ARG A 118 -10.76 -1.37 -9.68
CA ARG A 118 -11.98 -1.33 -10.52
C ARG A 118 -12.82 -0.07 -10.30
N ARG A 119 -12.76 0.55 -9.12
CA ARG A 119 -13.51 1.78 -8.80
C ARG A 119 -12.64 2.92 -8.31
N ALA A 120 -11.68 2.66 -7.43
CA ALA A 120 -10.89 3.74 -6.83
C ALA A 120 -9.44 3.33 -6.54
N LEU A 121 -8.53 4.26 -6.81
CA LEU A 121 -7.13 4.21 -6.41
C LEU A 121 -6.87 5.30 -5.36
N LEU A 122 -6.31 4.90 -4.21
CA LEU A 122 -5.73 5.79 -3.21
C LEU A 122 -4.20 5.69 -3.33
N LEU A 123 -3.58 6.81 -3.65
CA LEU A 123 -2.13 6.98 -3.80
C LEU A 123 -1.59 7.78 -2.62
#